data_AF-A0A0C2GMA5-F1
#
_entry.id   AF-A0A0C2GMA5-F1
#
_cell.length_a   1.000
_cell.length_b   1.000
_cell.length_c   1.000
_cell.angle_alpha   90.00
_cell.angle_beta   90.00
_cell.angle_gamma   90.00
#
_symmetry.space_group_name_H-M   'P 1'
#
loop_
_entity.id
_entity.type
_entity.pdbx_description
1 polymer ?
#
loop_
_entity_poly.entity_id
_entity_poly.type
_entity_poly.pdbx_seq_one_letter_code
_entity_poly.pdbx_strand_id
1 'polypeptide(L)'
;MYSPIESIRASAFGFAIEIINQKPQTRTQLKEAYINRIQSNDFDVSRQAITFLPEFVKNCIANADELIEAALHCSTRRNALNDVNDYIVEAMTVLSQRSDEDIQNADAKKDLKKGIHEEGEIS
;
A
#
# COMPACT_ATOMS: atom_id res chain seq x y z
N MET A 1 11.62 12.22 7.41
CA MET A 1 12.05 10.92 6.89
C MET A 1 13.57 10.79 6.67
N TYR A 2 14.36 11.88 6.60
CA TYR A 2 15.82 11.82 6.47
C TYR A 2 16.59 12.09 7.77
N SER A 3 15.92 11.97 8.92
CA SER A 3 16.63 12.18 10.20
C SER A 3 17.67 11.07 10.40
N PRO A 4 18.86 11.35 10.94
CA PRO A 4 19.78 10.29 11.35
C PRO A 4 19.21 9.46 12.51
N ILE A 5 18.23 10.00 13.23
CA ILE A 5 17.58 9.35 14.37
C ILE A 5 16.43 8.47 13.88
N GLU A 6 16.53 7.16 14.14
CA GLU A 6 15.55 6.15 13.71
C GLU A 6 14.12 6.44 14.19
N SER A 7 13.95 6.80 15.45
CA SER A 7 12.62 7.09 16.01
C SER A 7 11.94 8.28 15.32
N ILE A 8 12.71 9.32 14.97
CA ILE A 8 12.19 10.48 14.23
C ILE A 8 11.80 10.08 12.82
N ARG A 9 12.55 9.18 12.17
CA ARG A 9 12.18 8.66 10.86
C ARG A 9 10.90 7.82 10.93
N ALA A 10 10.80 6.91 11.91
CA ALA A 10 9.61 6.08 12.13
C ALA A 10 8.35 6.94 12.31
N SER A 11 8.41 7.94 13.20
CA SER A 11 7.29 8.85 13.42
C SER A 11 6.92 9.63 12.17
N ALA A 12 7.90 10.00 11.33
CA ALA A 12 7.61 10.67 10.07
C ALA A 12 6.91 9.76 9.04
N PHE A 13 7.22 8.46 9.01
CA PHE A 13 6.49 7.50 8.18
C PHE A 13 5.07 7.25 8.68
N GLY A 14 4.89 7.04 9.99
CA GLY A 14 3.57 6.93 10.60
C GLY A 14 2.70 8.17 10.33
N PHE A 15 3.25 9.37 10.52
CA PHE A 15 2.52 10.61 10.25
C PHE A 15 2.15 10.77 8.77
N ALA A 16 3.01 10.33 7.84
CA ALA A 16 2.67 10.35 6.41
C ALA A 16 1.49 9.44 6.07
N ILE A 17 1.40 8.27 6.71
CA ILE A 17 0.28 7.33 6.57
C ILE A 17 -1.00 7.96 7.14
N GLU A 18 -0.92 8.60 8.30
CA GLU A 18 -2.06 9.32 8.88
C GLU A 18 -2.60 10.41 7.94
N ILE A 19 -1.69 11.19 7.32
CA ILE A 19 -2.08 12.20 6.33
C ILE A 19 -2.78 11.57 5.13
N ILE A 20 -2.26 10.46 4.61
CA ILE A 20 -2.86 9.73 3.47
C ILE A 20 -4.30 9.28 3.79
N ASN A 21 -4.53 8.85 5.03
CA ASN A 21 -5.83 8.41 5.50
C ASN A 21 -6.82 9.56 5.66
N GLN A 22 -6.35 10.70 6.16
CA GLN A 22 -7.19 11.89 6.34
C GLN A 22 -7.44 12.66 5.04
N LYS A 23 -6.49 12.63 4.10
CA LYS A 23 -6.48 13.46 2.88
C LYS A 23 -6.12 12.62 1.65
N PRO A 24 -7.07 11.89 1.06
CA PRO A 24 -6.82 11.04 -0.12
C PRO A 24 -6.18 11.78 -1.30
N GLN A 25 -6.43 13.09 -1.46
CA GLN A 25 -5.81 13.91 -2.51
C GLN A 25 -4.28 14.02 -2.40
N THR A 26 -3.69 13.69 -1.24
CA THR A 26 -2.23 13.74 -1.03
C THR A 26 -1.51 12.46 -1.46
N ARG A 27 -2.26 11.39 -1.75
CA ARG A 27 -1.72 10.05 -2.06
C ARG A 27 -0.71 10.07 -3.20
N THR A 28 -1.01 10.77 -4.30
CA THR A 28 -0.12 10.83 -5.46
C THR A 28 1.20 11.54 -5.15
N GLN A 29 1.15 12.67 -4.43
CA GLN A 29 2.37 13.42 -4.06
C GLN A 29 3.23 12.63 -3.07
N LEU A 30 2.59 11.94 -2.11
CA LEU A 30 3.29 11.12 -1.13
C LEU A 30 3.84 9.82 -1.74
N LYS A 31 3.23 9.29 -2.80
CA LYS A 31 3.76 8.14 -3.55
C LYS A 31 5.19 8.39 -4.02
N GLU A 32 5.41 9.44 -4.80
CA GLU A 32 6.73 9.74 -5.37
C GLU A 32 7.76 9.99 -4.27
N ALA A 33 7.38 10.73 -3.23
CA ALA A 33 8.23 10.98 -2.09
C ALA A 33 8.64 9.66 -1.39
N TYR A 34 7.72 8.72 -1.26
CA TYR A 34 7.94 7.44 -0.58
C TYR A 34 8.76 6.47 -1.44
N ILE A 35 8.54 6.38 -2.75
CA ILE A 35 9.38 5.61 -3.69
C ILE A 35 10.84 6.09 -3.60
N ASN A 36 11.05 7.41 -3.57
CA ASN A 36 12.39 7.98 -3.38
C ASN A 36 13.03 7.61 -2.03
N ARG A 37 12.24 7.28 -0.99
CA ARG A 37 12.77 6.78 0.29
C ARG A 37 13.15 5.31 0.20
N ILE A 38 12.33 4.47 -0.44
CA ILE A 38 12.67 3.07 -0.70
C ILE A 38 14.00 2.98 -1.46
N GLN A 39 14.19 3.82 -2.48
CA GLN A 39 15.37 3.81 -3.34
C GLN A 39 16.52 4.70 -2.84
N SER A 40 16.43 5.25 -1.63
CA SER A 40 17.48 6.12 -1.07
C SER A 40 18.85 5.45 -1.06
N ASN A 41 19.94 6.21 -1.15
CA ASN A 41 21.29 5.66 -0.96
C ASN A 41 21.62 5.41 0.52
N ASP A 42 20.79 5.94 1.43
CA ASP A 42 20.87 5.68 2.86
C ASP A 42 20.16 4.36 3.17
N PHE A 43 20.92 3.34 3.56
CA PHE A 43 20.39 2.01 3.86
C PHE A 43 19.37 2.02 4.99
N ASP A 44 19.57 2.84 6.02
CA ASP A 44 18.65 2.89 7.16
C ASP A 44 17.32 3.52 6.76
N VAL A 45 17.36 4.53 5.90
CA VAL A 45 16.15 5.15 5.32
C VAL A 45 15.42 4.17 4.42
N SER A 46 16.13 3.47 3.52
CA SER A 46 15.53 2.47 2.63
C SER A 46 14.92 1.31 3.41
N ARG A 47 15.67 0.76 4.37
CA ARG A 47 15.24 -0.33 5.24
C ARG A 47 13.96 0.06 5.98
N GLN A 48 13.97 1.21 6.64
CA GLN A 48 12.82 1.69 7.39
C GLN A 48 11.64 2.08 6.50
N ALA A 49 11.88 2.57 5.28
CA ALA A 49 10.79 2.76 4.33
C ALA A 49 10.08 1.43 4.04
N ILE A 50 10.83 0.36 3.78
CA ILE A 50 10.29 -0.97 3.45
C ILE A 50 9.53 -1.58 4.63
N THR A 51 9.93 -1.34 5.88
CA THR A 51 9.16 -1.85 7.04
C THR A 51 7.75 -1.27 7.16
N PHE A 52 7.51 -0.06 6.61
CA PHE A 52 6.19 0.57 6.57
C PHE A 52 5.40 0.27 5.28
N LEU A 53 5.97 -0.52 4.36
CA LEU A 53 5.38 -0.81 3.05
C LEU A 53 3.99 -1.46 3.14
N PRO A 54 3.73 -2.46 4.01
CA PRO A 54 2.40 -3.07 4.11
C PRO A 54 1.31 -2.06 4.44
N GLU A 55 1.60 -1.17 5.39
CA GLU A 55 0.65 -0.15 5.82
C GLU A 55 0.45 0.92 4.75
N PHE A 56 1.50 1.29 4.01
CA PHE A 56 1.38 2.22 2.90
C PHE A 56 0.52 1.62 1.77
N VAL A 57 0.75 0.35 1.40
CA VAL A 57 -0.04 -0.38 0.40
C VAL A 57 -1.50 -0.50 0.82
N LYS A 58 -1.77 -0.81 2.08
CA LYS A 58 -3.13 -0.85 2.65
C LYS A 58 -3.87 0.48 2.47
N ASN A 59 -3.18 1.61 2.53
CA ASN A 59 -3.82 2.93 2.43
C ASN A 59 -3.78 3.52 1.01
N CYS A 60 -2.98 2.95 0.11
CA CYS A 60 -2.73 3.43 -1.26
C CYS A 60 -2.74 2.29 -2.32
N ILE A 61 -3.81 1.50 -2.41
CA ILE A 61 -3.91 0.35 -3.36
C ILE A 61 -3.55 0.73 -4.79
N ALA A 62 -4.07 1.86 -5.28
CA ALA A 62 -3.93 2.27 -6.68
C ALA A 62 -2.47 2.42 -7.14
N ASN A 63 -1.54 2.49 -6.19
CA ASN A 63 -0.10 2.63 -6.43
C ASN A 63 0.70 1.45 -5.87
N ALA A 64 0.03 0.39 -5.39
CA ALA A 64 0.67 -0.68 -4.63
C ALA A 64 1.71 -1.45 -5.47
N ASP A 65 1.41 -1.73 -6.73
CA ASP A 65 2.33 -2.44 -7.63
C ASP A 65 3.67 -1.70 -7.79
N GLU A 66 3.63 -0.39 -8.08
CA GLU A 66 4.83 0.44 -8.21
C GLU A 66 5.67 0.47 -6.92
N LEU A 67 5.00 0.48 -5.77
CA LEU A 67 5.65 0.50 -4.45
C LEU A 67 6.33 -0.84 -4.14
N ILE A 68 5.66 -1.95 -4.43
CA ILE A 68 6.19 -3.30 -4.25
C ILE A 68 7.36 -3.54 -5.21
N GLU A 69 7.24 -3.12 -6.48
CA GLU A 69 8.32 -3.25 -7.47
C GLU A 69 9.56 -2.46 -7.04
N ALA A 70 9.39 -1.22 -6.56
CA ALA A 70 10.49 -0.42 -6.05
C ALA A 70 11.20 -1.09 -4.87
N ALA A 71 10.45 -1.74 -3.96
CA ALA A 71 11.00 -2.44 -2.81
C ALA A 71 11.72 -3.74 -3.18
N LEU A 72 11.16 -4.52 -4.12
CA LEU A 72 11.80 -5.72 -4.68
C LEU A 72 13.11 -5.38 -5.38
N HIS A 73 13.11 -4.34 -6.21
CA HIS A 73 14.32 -3.89 -6.90
C HIS A 73 15.39 -3.41 -5.91
N CYS A 74 14.99 -2.69 -4.85
CA CYS A 74 15.90 -2.21 -3.82
C CYS A 74 16.52 -3.38 -3.03
N SER A 75 15.71 -4.33 -2.55
CA SER A 75 16.18 -5.50 -1.79
C SER A 75 17.08 -6.40 -2.64
N THR A 76 16.69 -6.70 -3.88
CA THR A 76 17.46 -7.58 -4.78
C THR A 76 18.82 -6.97 -5.16
N ARG A 77 18.90 -5.65 -5.40
CA ARG A 77 20.18 -4.99 -5.69
C ARG A 77 21.09 -4.87 -4.48
N ARG A 78 20.53 -4.95 -3.28
CA ARG A 78 21.23 -4.67 -2.02
C ARG A 78 21.01 -5.85 -1.08
N ASN A 79 21.80 -6.91 -1.25
CA ASN A 79 21.81 -8.11 -0.39
C ASN A 79 21.83 -7.82 1.13
N ALA A 80 22.22 -6.62 1.55
CA ALA A 80 22.16 -6.15 2.94
C ALA A 80 20.73 -5.89 3.49
N LEU A 81 19.69 -5.98 2.65
CA LEU A 81 18.28 -5.73 3.00
C LEU A 81 17.44 -7.03 3.06
N ASN A 82 18.05 -8.18 3.34
CA ASN A 82 17.32 -9.46 3.40
C ASN A 82 16.32 -9.52 4.56
N ASP A 83 16.54 -8.72 5.60
CA ASP A 83 15.70 -8.67 6.80
C ASP A 83 14.38 -7.93 6.59
N VAL A 84 14.21 -7.25 5.45
CA VAL A 84 12.95 -6.55 5.11
C VAL A 84 12.07 -7.30 4.13
N ASN A 85 12.47 -8.49 3.68
CA ASN A 85 11.71 -9.31 2.73
C ASN A 85 10.33 -9.70 3.25
N ASP A 86 10.20 -9.96 4.56
CA ASP A 86 8.92 -10.31 5.18
C ASP A 86 7.88 -9.18 5.01
N TYR A 87 8.30 -7.92 5.08
CA TYR A 87 7.42 -6.77 4.84
C TYR A 87 7.01 -6.63 3.38
N ILE A 88 7.86 -7.04 2.44
CA ILE A 88 7.50 -7.06 1.01
C ILE A 88 6.44 -8.14 0.76
N VAL A 89 6.64 -9.33 1.32
CA VAL A 89 5.67 -10.44 1.21
C VAL A 89 4.34 -10.08 1.89
N GLU A 90 4.39 -9.43 3.04
CA GLU A 90 3.18 -8.93 3.72
C GLU A 90 2.44 -7.92 2.85
N ALA A 91 3.15 -6.95 2.25
CA ALA A 91 2.54 -5.96 1.35
C ALA A 91 1.87 -6.59 0.13
N MET A 92 2.50 -7.62 -0.48
CA MET A 92 1.90 -8.40 -1.56
C MET A 92 0.62 -9.12 -1.10
N THR A 93 0.66 -9.71 0.10
CA THR A 93 -0.50 -10.39 0.69
C THR A 93 -1.67 -9.43 0.92
N VAL A 94 -1.39 -8.23 1.44
CA VAL A 94 -2.39 -7.17 1.63
C VAL A 94 -3.03 -6.76 0.30
N LEU A 95 -2.24 -6.64 -0.76
CA LEU A 95 -2.75 -6.30 -2.10
C LEU A 95 -3.65 -7.41 -2.66
N SER A 96 -3.24 -8.69 -2.53
CA SER A 96 -4.02 -9.83 -2.99
C SER A 96 -5.37 -9.96 -2.27
N GLN A 97 -5.37 -9.91 -0.93
CA GLN A 97 -6.61 -10.03 -0.13
C GLN A 97 -7.66 -8.98 -0.52
N ARG A 98 -7.22 -7.75 -0.76
CA ARG A 98 -8.14 -6.65 -1.09
C ARG A 98 -8.70 -6.77 -2.50
N SER A 99 -7.92 -7.33 -3.42
CA SER A 99 -8.35 -7.60 -4.78
C SER A 99 -9.45 -8.68 -4.81
N ASP A 100 -9.29 -9.73 -3.99
CA ASP A 100 -10.31 -10.78 -3.83
C ASP A 100 -11.61 -10.24 -3.18
N GLU A 101 -11.50 -9.37 -2.17
CA GLU A 101 -12.67 -8.71 -1.57
C GLU A 101 -13.44 -7.81 -2.57
N ASP A 102 -12.73 -7.06 -3.41
CA ASP A 102 -13.35 -6.20 -4.44
C ASP A 102 -14.08 -7.05 -5.50
N ILE A 103 -13.52 -8.19 -5.90
CA ILE A 103 -14.15 -9.13 -6.85
C ILE A 103 -15.41 -9.74 -6.24
N GLN A 104 -15.33 -10.24 -5.00
CA GLN A 104 -16.48 -10.83 -4.30
C GLN A 104 -17.62 -9.82 -4.06
N ASN A 105 -17.28 -8.57 -3.74
CA ASN A 105 -18.26 -7.49 -3.56
C ASN A 105 -18.91 -7.06 -4.88
N ALA A 106 -18.17 -7.11 -5.99
CA ALA A 106 -18.71 -6.87 -7.33
C ALA A 106 -19.70 -7.96 -7.76
N ASP A 107 -19.39 -9.23 -7.50
CA ASP A 107 -20.30 -10.35 -7.77
C ASP A 107 -21.56 -10.30 -6.91
N ALA A 108 -21.44 -10.04 -5.60
CA ALA A 108 -22.59 -9.91 -4.70
C ALA A 108 -23.57 -8.77 -5.10
N LYS A 109 -23.04 -7.65 -5.60
CA LYS A 109 -23.87 -6.54 -6.12
C LYS A 109 -24.53 -6.85 -7.47
N LYS A 110 -23.93 -7.73 -8.27
CA LYS A 110 -24.49 -8.12 -9.57
C LYS A 110 -25.70 -9.05 -9.40
N ASP A 111 -25.66 -9.92 -8.40
CA ASP A 111 -26.79 -10.78 -8.03
C ASP A 111 -27.96 -9.99 -7.42
N LEU A 112 -27.70 -8.98 -6.59
CA LEU A 112 -28.77 -8.16 -6.00
C LEU A 112 -29.55 -7.35 -7.05
N LYS A 113 -28.92 -6.99 -8.18
CA LYS A 113 -29.60 -6.28 -9.28
C LYS A 113 -30.47 -7.16 -10.17
N LYS A 114 -30.34 -8.49 -10.09
CA LYS A 114 -31.19 -9.44 -10.83
C LYS A 114 -32.49 -9.80 -10.08
N GLY A 115 -32.58 -9.50 -8.79
CA GLY A 115 -33.74 -9.84 -7.95
C GLY A 115 -34.81 -8.75 -7.78
N ILE A 116 -34.71 -7.60 -8.45
CA ILE A 116 -35.64 -6.45 -8.26
C ILE A 116 -36.40 -6.10 -9.56
N HIS A 117 -36.64 -7.08 -10.43
CA HIS A 117 -37.44 -6.89 -11.64
C HIS A 117 -38.39 -8.06 -11.88
N GLU A 118 -39.17 -8.42 -10.86
CA GLU A 118 -40.43 -9.13 -11.05
C GLU A 118 -41.39 -8.68 -9.94
N GLU A 119 -42.67 -8.62 -10.29
CA GLU A 119 -43.82 -8.26 -9.46
C GLU A 119 -44.18 -6.77 -9.38
N GLY A 120 -45.06 -6.37 -10.31
CA GLY A 120 -45.79 -5.12 -10.23
C GLY A 120 -46.80 -4.86 -11.34
N GLU A 121 -47.39 -5.91 -11.95
CA GLU A 121 -48.52 -5.75 -12.87
C GLU A 121 -49.67 -6.65 -12.40
N ILE A 122 -50.57 -6.10 -11.56
CA ILE A 122 -51.92 -6.61 -11.40
C ILE A 122 -52.91 -5.46 -11.14
N SER A 123 -53.79 -5.28 -12.13
CA SER A 123 -55.15 -4.70 -12.12
C SER A 123 -55.35 -3.21 -11.80
#